data_AF-A0A9E0RPT9-F1
#
_entry.id   AF-A0A9E0RPT9-F1
#
_cell.length_a   1.000
_cell.length_b   1.000
_cell.length_c   1.000
_cell.angle_alpha   90.00
_cell.angle_beta   90.00
_cell.angle_gamma   90.00
#
_symmetry.space_group_name_H-M   'P 1'
#
loop_
_entity.id
_entity.type
_entity.pdbx_description
1 polymer ?
#
loop_
_entity_poly.entity_id
_entity_poly.type
_entity_poly.pdbx_seq_one_letter_code
_entity_poly.pdbx_strand_id
1 'polypeptide(L)'
;MWFRALRPYRLPNRLGIDAEELERRLQTRTFSNCTPAQASSLGWVPALDDAASALVHAAGPYWMVRLKREEKLLPATVVREQANERCAQIAKAQGRKVSRRERLAVTDEV
;
A
#
# COMPACT_ATOMS: atom_id res chain seq x y z
N MET A 1 15.83 17.50 7.53
CA MET A 1 15.66 16.03 7.56
C MET A 1 16.89 15.42 6.91
N TRP A 2 17.47 14.36 7.48
CA TRP A 2 18.68 13.71 6.94
C TRP A 2 18.37 12.27 6.50
N PHE A 3 18.88 11.85 5.35
CA PHE A 3 18.77 10.47 4.90
C PHE A 3 19.56 9.54 5.82
N ARG A 4 18.93 8.46 6.30
CA ARG A 4 19.58 7.46 7.17
C ARG A 4 20.29 6.35 6.37
N ALA A 5 19.92 6.18 5.11
CA ALA A 5 20.48 5.21 4.18
C ALA A 5 20.39 5.75 2.75
N LEU A 6 21.30 5.33 1.88
CA LEU A 6 21.36 5.74 0.48
C LEU A 6 21.52 4.53 -0.44
N ARG A 7 20.79 4.54 -1.55
CA ARG A 7 20.99 3.63 -2.67
C ARG A 7 21.11 4.46 -3.94
N PRO A 8 22.31 4.67 -4.49
CA PRO A 8 22.49 5.48 -5.68
C PRO A 8 22.00 4.72 -6.91
N TYR A 9 21.29 5.43 -7.80
CA TYR A 9 20.87 4.92 -9.10
C TYR A 9 21.31 5.92 -10.18
N ARG A 10 21.80 5.40 -11.31
CA ARG A 10 22.12 6.21 -12.48
C ARG A 10 20.97 6.10 -13.47
N LEU A 11 20.34 7.23 -13.76
CA LEU A 11 19.35 7.29 -14.84
C LEU A 11 20.08 7.17 -16.19
N PRO A 12 19.59 6.35 -17.13
CA PRO A 12 20.23 6.18 -18.42
C PRO A 12 20.19 7.46 -19.25
N ASN A 13 19.11 8.24 -19.15
CA ASN A 13 18.91 9.51 -19.82
C ASN A 13 18.43 10.58 -18.83
N ARG A 14 18.57 11.87 -19.20
CA ARG A 14 17.92 12.96 -18.48
C ARG A 14 16.40 12.81 -18.61
N LEU A 15 15.68 13.16 -17.55
CA LEU A 15 14.21 13.04 -17.50
C LEU A 15 13.51 13.95 -18.52
N GLY A 16 14.15 15.05 -18.95
CA GLY A 16 13.59 15.96 -19.95
C GLY A 16 12.34 16.73 -19.48
N ILE A 17 12.06 16.71 -18.19
CA ILE A 17 10.99 17.46 -17.52
C ILE A 17 11.61 18.42 -16.52
N ASP A 18 10.83 19.37 -16.02
CA ASP A 18 11.17 20.22 -14.88
C ASP A 18 10.44 19.76 -13.60
N ALA A 19 10.63 20.49 -12.51
CA ALA A 19 10.02 20.17 -11.22
C ALA A 19 8.49 20.31 -11.24
N GLU A 20 7.95 21.28 -11.98
CA GLU A 20 6.51 21.54 -12.07
C GLU A 20 5.80 20.42 -12.84
N GLU A 21 6.36 19.98 -13.97
CA GLU A 21 5.83 18.86 -14.74
C GLU A 21 5.96 17.55 -13.96
N LEU A 22 7.04 17.37 -13.18
CA LEU A 22 7.15 16.25 -12.27
C LEU A 22 6.01 16.28 -11.23
N GLU A 23 5.80 17.42 -10.57
CA GLU A 23 4.74 17.60 -9.57
C GLU A 23 3.36 17.27 -10.14
N ARG A 24 3.03 17.80 -11.32
CA ARG A 24 1.78 17.50 -12.03
C ARG A 24 1.59 15.99 -12.27
N ARG A 25 2.66 15.27 -12.61
CA ARG A 25 2.62 13.81 -12.78
C ARG A 25 2.42 13.09 -11.45
N LEU A 26 3.08 13.53 -10.38
CA LEU A 26 2.94 12.92 -9.05
C LEU A 26 1.54 13.12 -8.48
N GLN A 27 0.90 14.25 -8.75
CA GLN A 27 -0.49 14.54 -8.34
C GLN A 27 -1.50 13.49 -8.84
N THR A 28 -1.22 12.80 -9.94
CA THR A 28 -2.09 11.73 -10.45
C THR A 28 -2.11 10.46 -9.59
N ARG A 29 -1.16 10.32 -8.65
CA ARG A 29 -0.97 9.12 -7.81
C ARG A 29 -0.66 9.49 -6.37
N THR A 30 -1.41 10.43 -5.80
CA THR A 30 -1.28 10.78 -4.38
C THR A 30 -1.63 9.60 -3.49
N PHE A 31 -1.04 9.57 -2.29
CA PHE A 31 -1.31 8.53 -1.31
C PHE A 31 -2.77 8.58 -0.84
N SER A 32 -3.42 7.43 -0.86
CA SER A 32 -4.70 7.19 -0.20
C SER A 32 -4.55 6.02 0.77
N ASN A 33 -5.31 6.07 1.86
CA ASN A 33 -5.31 4.99 2.85
C ASN A 33 -5.81 3.68 2.24
N CYS A 34 -5.33 2.55 2.75
CA CYS A 34 -5.75 1.23 2.30
C CYS A 34 -7.27 1.03 2.54
N THR A 35 -8.01 0.75 1.47
CA THR A 35 -9.41 0.30 1.61
C THR A 35 -9.47 -1.05 2.35
N PRO A 36 -10.60 -1.42 2.99
CA PRO A 36 -10.74 -2.69 3.70
C PRO A 36 -10.28 -3.92 2.90
N ALA A 37 -10.54 -3.94 1.60
CA ALA A 37 -10.16 -5.02 0.69
C ALA A 37 -8.70 -4.97 0.18
N GLN A 38 -7.97 -3.88 0.42
CA GLN A 38 -6.59 -3.71 -0.06
C GLN A 38 -5.57 -4.04 1.03
N ALA A 39 -4.68 -5.00 0.73
CA ALA A 39 -3.60 -5.41 1.63
C ALA A 39 -2.48 -4.36 1.74
N SER A 40 -2.26 -3.55 0.71
CA SER A 40 -1.28 -2.46 0.75
C SER A 40 -1.71 -1.31 -0.15
N SER A 41 -1.22 -0.11 0.18
CA SER A 41 -1.39 1.11 -0.60
C SER A 41 -0.04 1.81 -0.72
N LEU A 42 0.16 2.48 -1.85
CA LEU A 42 1.38 3.19 -2.19
C LEU A 42 1.03 4.46 -2.94
N GLY A 43 1.60 5.59 -2.53
CA GLY A 43 1.37 6.85 -3.22
C GLY A 43 2.25 7.99 -2.73
N TRP A 44 2.22 9.08 -3.50
CA TRP A 44 3.04 10.26 -3.25
C TRP A 44 2.46 11.10 -2.12
N VAL A 45 3.36 11.60 -1.27
CA VAL A 45 3.04 12.50 -0.15
C VAL A 45 3.92 13.75 -0.23
N PRO A 46 3.54 14.84 0.45
CA PRO A 46 4.32 16.06 0.39
C PRO A 46 5.79 15.85 0.82
N ALA A 47 6.71 16.50 0.10
CA ALA A 47 8.13 16.16 0.13
C ALA A 47 8.85 16.54 1.43
N LEU A 48 8.42 17.60 2.12
CA LEU A 48 9.09 18.10 3.33
C LEU A 48 8.49 17.53 4.61
N ASP A 49 7.18 17.72 4.79
CA ASP A 49 6.43 17.28 5.96
C ASP A 49 4.99 16.96 5.54
N ASP A 50 4.20 16.35 6.43
CA ASP A 50 2.82 15.95 6.10
C ASP A 50 1.82 17.13 6.14
N ALA A 51 2.25 18.32 6.57
CA ALA A 51 1.43 19.54 6.62
C ALA A 51 1.62 20.42 5.36
N ALA A 52 2.69 20.20 4.61
CA ALA A 52 2.98 20.84 3.34
C ALA A 52 2.03 20.34 2.25
N SER A 53 1.95 21.08 1.15
CA SER A 53 1.14 20.72 -0.02
C SER A 53 1.97 20.19 -1.19
N ALA A 54 3.22 20.63 -1.30
CA ALA A 54 4.06 20.34 -2.46
C ALA A 54 4.60 18.89 -2.45
N LEU A 55 4.33 18.14 -3.52
CA LEU A 55 4.81 16.77 -3.71
C LEU A 55 6.27 16.72 -4.17
N VAL A 56 6.76 17.82 -4.76
CA VAL A 56 8.14 17.98 -5.18
C VAL A 56 8.74 19.17 -4.43
N HIS A 57 9.87 18.94 -3.76
CA HIS A 57 10.68 20.04 -3.22
C HIS A 57 11.93 20.23 -4.10
N ALA A 58 11.98 21.35 -4.81
CA ALA A 58 13.11 21.70 -5.66
C ALA A 58 14.06 22.68 -4.95
N ALA A 59 15.35 22.33 -4.92
CA ALA A 59 16.43 23.17 -4.42
C ALA A 59 17.54 23.22 -5.48
N GLY A 60 17.44 24.18 -6.40
CA GLY A 60 18.32 24.26 -7.57
C GLY A 60 18.19 23.01 -8.46
N PRO A 61 19.30 22.30 -8.76
CA PRO A 61 19.25 21.09 -9.59
C PRO A 61 18.79 19.83 -8.83
N TYR A 62 18.55 19.92 -7.52
CA TYR A 62 18.18 18.79 -6.67
C TYR A 62 16.68 18.79 -6.41
N TRP A 63 16.03 17.66 -6.67
CA TRP A 63 14.62 17.48 -6.39
C TRP A 63 14.43 16.35 -5.38
N MET A 64 13.57 16.60 -4.40
CA MET A 64 13.20 15.64 -3.39
C MET A 64 11.71 15.30 -3.53
N VAL A 65 11.42 14.01 -3.42
CA VAL A 65 10.07 13.44 -3.45
C VAL A 65 9.95 12.40 -2.35
N ARG A 66 8.74 12.17 -1.85
CA ARG A 66 8.45 11.16 -0.83
C ARG A 66 7.36 10.21 -1.28
N LEU A 67 7.62 8.92 -1.12
CA LEU A 67 6.68 7.84 -1.39
C LEU A 67 6.28 7.20 -0.07
N LYS A 68 4.99 7.16 0.22
CA LYS A 68 4.45 6.48 1.41
C LYS A 68 3.89 5.13 1.00
N ARG A 69 4.22 4.11 1.79
CA ARG A 69 3.65 2.77 1.69
C ARG A 69 2.93 2.46 2.99
N GLU A 70 1.68 2.05 2.88
CA GLU A 70 0.91 1.48 3.98
C GLU A 70 0.67 0.01 3.66
N GLU A 71 0.83 -0.84 4.66
CA GLU A 71 0.62 -2.28 4.54
C GLU A 71 -0.25 -2.73 5.70
N LYS A 72 -1.40 -3.31 5.39
CA LYS A 72 -2.25 -3.92 6.40
C LYS A 72 -1.59 -5.21 6.83
N LEU A 73 -1.18 -5.23 8.09
CA LEU A 73 -0.82 -6.46 8.76
C LEU A 73 -2.12 -7.21 9.05
N LEU A 74 -2.58 -8.01 8.10
CA LEU A 74 -3.51 -9.12 8.36
C LEU A 74 -2.64 -10.37 8.47
N PRO A 75 -2.29 -10.81 9.69
CA PRO A 75 -1.52 -12.03 9.86
C PRO A 75 -2.31 -13.19 9.26
N ALA A 76 -1.67 -13.99 8.41
CA ALA A 76 -2.30 -15.17 7.82
C ALA A 76 -2.84 -16.15 8.88
N THR A 77 -2.33 -16.09 10.11
CA THR A 77 -2.84 -16.82 11.27
C THR A 77 -4.24 -16.37 11.66
N VAL A 78 -4.51 -15.06 11.74
CA VAL A 78 -5.82 -14.52 12.14
C VAL A 78 -6.89 -14.88 11.09
N VAL A 79 -6.54 -14.76 9.80
CA VAL A 79 -7.44 -15.15 8.71
C VAL A 79 -7.77 -16.65 8.77
N ARG A 80 -6.77 -17.50 9.02
CA ARG A 80 -6.97 -18.95 9.16
C ARG A 80 -7.82 -19.32 10.38
N GLU A 81 -7.59 -18.67 11.52
CA GLU A 81 -8.35 -18.93 12.75
C GLU A 81 -9.83 -18.59 12.56
N GLN A 82 -10.14 -17.38 12.07
CA GLN A 82 -11.53 -16.98 11.81
C GLN A 82 -12.20 -17.83 10.73
N ALA A 83 -11.49 -18.18 9.65
CA ALA A 83 -12.03 -19.05 8.61
C ALA A 83 -12.33 -20.46 9.14
N ASN A 84 -11.46 -21.01 10.01
CA ASN A 84 -11.68 -22.30 10.66
C ASN A 84 -12.86 -22.27 11.62
N GLU A 85 -13.00 -21.19 12.39
CA GLU A 85 -14.12 -21.02 13.32
C GLU A 85 -15.45 -20.95 12.58
N ARG A 86 -15.55 -20.13 11.51
CA ARG A 86 -16.74 -20.09 10.64
C ARG A 86 -17.03 -21.45 10.01
N CYS A 87 -16.00 -22.15 9.52
CA CYS A 87 -16.18 -23.51 8.98
C CYS A 87 -16.69 -24.50 10.04
N ALA A 88 -16.22 -24.41 11.28
CA ALA A 88 -16.68 -25.25 12.38
C ALA A 88 -18.13 -24.96 12.75
N GLN A 89 -18.56 -23.69 12.74
CA GLN A 89 -19.94 -23.30 12.96
C GLN A 89 -20.88 -23.85 11.88
N ILE A 90 -20.50 -23.74 10.60
CA ILE A 90 -21.28 -24.31 9.47
C ILE A 90 -21.37 -25.83 9.59
N ALA A 91 -20.25 -26.50 9.91
CA ALA A 91 -20.24 -27.95 10.07
C ALA A 91 -21.15 -28.42 11.21
N LYS A 92 -21.16 -27.69 12.33
CA LYS A 92 -22.03 -27.96 13.48
C LYS A 92 -23.51 -27.71 13.16
N ALA A 93 -23.81 -26.64 12.44
CA ALA A 93 -25.19 -26.28 12.08
C ALA A 93 -25.80 -27.23 11.04
N GLN A 94 -25.01 -27.70 10.06
CA GLN A 94 -25.50 -28.49 8.94
C GLN A 94 -25.23 -30.01 9.09
N GLY A 95 -24.52 -30.42 10.15
CA GLY A 95 -24.19 -31.82 10.39
C GLY A 95 -23.30 -32.47 9.33
N ARG A 96 -22.59 -31.65 8.52
CA ARG A 96 -21.74 -32.11 7.41
C ARG A 96 -20.37 -31.46 7.44
N LYS A 97 -19.39 -32.08 6.77
CA LYS A 97 -18.09 -31.44 6.55
C LYS A 97 -18.22 -30.31 5.53
N VAL A 98 -17.54 -29.20 5.79
CA VAL A 98 -17.39 -28.08 4.84
C VAL A 98 -16.47 -28.53 3.70
N SER A 99 -16.92 -28.34 2.46
CA SER A 99 -16.13 -28.71 1.29
C SER A 99 -14.94 -27.76 1.10
N ARG A 100 -13.93 -28.19 0.32
CA ARG A 100 -12.77 -27.35 0.00
C ARG A 100 -13.16 -26.03 -0.67
N ARG A 101 -14.19 -26.05 -1.53
CA ARG A 101 -14.68 -24.87 -2.25
C ARG A 101 -15.35 -23.87 -1.32
N GLU A 102 -16.17 -24.36 -0.39
CA GLU A 102 -16.83 -23.50 0.61
C GLU A 102 -15.82 -22.91 1.59
N ARG A 103 -14.82 -23.68 2.02
CA ARG A 103 -13.76 -23.17 2.89
C ARG A 103 -12.97 -22.03 2.24
N LEU A 104 -12.71 -22.11 0.94
CA LEU A 104 -12.07 -21.02 0.19
C LEU A 104 -12.97 -19.77 0.17
N ALA A 105 -14.26 -19.92 -0.12
CA ALA A 105 -15.21 -18.80 -0.07
C ALA A 105 -15.28 -18.16 1.33
N VAL A 106 -15.34 -18.98 2.39
CA VAL A 106 -15.33 -18.49 3.78
C VAL A 106 -14.01 -17.78 4.13
N THR A 107 -12.88 -18.20 3.55
CA THR A 107 -11.58 -17.54 3.77
C THR A 107 -11.50 -16.20 3.04
N ASP A 108 -12.10 -16.08 1.85
CA ASP A 108 -12.16 -14.82 1.10
C ASP A 108 -13.13 -13.80 1.74
N GLU A 109 -14.12 -14.28 2.51
CA GLU A 109 -15.07 -13.46 3.28
C GLU A 109 -14.56 -13.03 4.67
N VAL A 110 -13.38 -13.48 5.07
CA VAL A 110 -12.73 -13.17 6.36
C VAL A 110 -11.62 -12.15 6.14
#